data_AF-A0A2D6PBA2-F1
#
_entry.id   AF-A0A2D6PBA2-F1
#
_cell.length_a   1.000
_cell.length_b   1.000
_cell.length_c   1.000
_cell.angle_alpha   90.00
_cell.angle_beta   90.00
_cell.angle_gamma   90.00
#
_symmetry.space_group_name_H-M   'P 1'
#
loop_
_entity.id
_entity.type
_entity.pdbx_description
1 polymer ?
#
loop_
_entity_poly.entity_id
_entity_poly.type
_entity_poly.pdbx_seq_one_letter_code
_entity_poly.pdbx_strand_id
1 'polypeptide(L)'
;MNAIKYIEKEYPETANAFKNIQKEQYKTFCMKQMDYGPSNIAMGTQLNTVADLRLSKVGLIVRMNDKVQRLINLVIKNNREAQNEPAIDAFKDLSVYGIIAQIVDIGKWGK
;
A
#
# COMPACT_ATOMS: atom_id res chain seq x y z
N MET A 1 6.19 -21.15 22.22
CA MET A 1 6.82 -20.08 21.41
C MET A 1 5.75 -19.49 20.48
N ASN A 2 5.68 -18.18 20.28
CA ASN A 2 4.69 -17.55 19.40
C ASN A 2 5.23 -17.39 17.96
N ALA A 3 4.36 -17.05 17.00
CA ALA A 3 4.73 -16.94 15.59
C ALA A 3 5.87 -15.95 15.34
N ILE A 4 5.86 -14.78 16.00
CA ILE A 4 6.91 -13.76 15.88
C ILE A 4 8.26 -14.35 16.31
N LYS A 5 8.33 -14.92 17.52
CA LYS A 5 9.57 -15.51 18.05
C LYS A 5 10.08 -16.67 17.20
N TYR A 6 9.17 -17.46 16.62
CA TYR A 6 9.55 -18.54 15.70
C TYR A 6 10.21 -17.98 14.43
N ILE A 7 9.56 -17.02 13.75
CA ILE A 7 10.10 -16.45 12.51
C ILE A 7 11.40 -15.68 12.74
N GLU A 8 11.50 -14.93 13.84
CA GLU A 8 12.75 -14.21 14.17
C GLU A 8 13.90 -15.15 14.50
N LYS A 9 13.62 -16.35 15.02
CA LYS A 9 14.63 -17.37 15.32
C LYS A 9 15.05 -18.16 14.08
N GLU A 10 14.09 -18.63 13.29
CA GLU A 10 14.34 -19.54 12.16
C GLU A 10 14.67 -18.78 10.88
N TYR A 11 14.13 -17.57 10.67
CA TYR A 11 14.31 -16.75 9.47
C TYR A 11 14.65 -15.28 9.81
N PRO A 12 15.75 -15.03 10.55
CA PRO A 12 16.07 -13.70 11.07
C PRO A 12 16.28 -12.65 9.97
N GLU A 13 16.89 -13.02 8.85
CA GLU A 13 17.13 -12.11 7.72
C GLU A 13 15.82 -11.66 7.07
N THR A 14 14.90 -12.59 6.81
CA THR A 14 13.58 -12.27 6.26
C THR A 14 12.78 -11.38 7.22
N ALA A 15 12.81 -11.69 8.51
CA ALA A 15 12.13 -10.88 9.54
C ALA A 15 12.67 -9.44 9.56
N ASN A 16 14.00 -9.27 9.53
CA ASN A 16 14.65 -7.96 9.51
C ASN A 16 14.37 -7.20 8.22
N ALA A 17 14.45 -7.86 7.06
CA ALA A 17 14.14 -7.25 5.77
C ALA A 17 12.69 -6.75 5.72
N PHE A 18 11.73 -7.55 6.18
CA PHE A 18 10.31 -7.17 6.22
C PHE A 18 10.08 -5.94 7.11
N LYS A 19 10.67 -5.91 8.31
CA LYS A 19 10.59 -4.76 9.22
C LYS A 19 11.19 -3.49 8.61
N ASN A 20 12.34 -3.61 7.92
CA ASN A 20 12.98 -2.47 7.26
C ASN A 20 12.10 -1.92 6.13
N ILE A 21 11.54 -2.80 5.29
CA ILE A 21 10.62 -2.41 4.21
C ILE A 21 9.38 -1.71 4.78
N GLN A 22 8.79 -2.22 5.86
CA GLN A 22 7.64 -1.56 6.50
C GLN A 22 7.99 -0.15 7.00
N LYS A 23 9.17 0.02 7.60
CA LYS A 23 9.65 1.34 8.07
C LYS A 23 9.82 2.33 6.91
N GLU A 24 10.38 1.88 5.80
CA GLU A 24 10.54 2.69 4.59
C GLU A 24 9.18 3.05 3.96
N GLN A 25 8.28 2.08 3.84
CA GLN A 25 6.92 2.32 3.32
C GLN A 25 6.15 3.31 4.20
N TYR A 26 6.27 3.21 5.52
CA TYR A 26 5.66 4.17 6.45
C TYR A 26 6.21 5.58 6.24
N LYS A 27 7.53 5.72 6.11
CA LYS A 27 8.15 7.02 5.80
C LYS A 27 7.63 7.59 4.48
N THR A 28 7.59 6.78 3.42
CA THR A 28 7.08 7.21 2.11
C THR A 28 5.61 7.59 2.16
N PHE A 29 4.80 6.83 2.91
CA PHE A 29 3.41 7.19 3.18
C PHE A 29 3.32 8.56 3.84
N CYS A 30 4.06 8.81 4.92
CA CYS A 30 4.04 10.09 5.63
C CYS A 30 4.46 11.26 4.75
N MET A 31 5.52 11.12 3.93
CA MET A 31 5.95 12.16 2.99
C MET A 31 4.83 12.50 1.99
N LYS A 32 4.25 11.49 1.34
CA LYS A 32 3.13 11.69 0.41
C LYS A 32 1.90 12.29 1.10
N GLN A 33 1.59 11.84 2.31
CA GLN A 33 0.45 12.34 3.08
C GLN A 33 0.64 13.81 3.48
N MET A 34 1.87 14.23 3.78
CA MET A 34 2.20 15.62 4.03
C MET A 34 1.96 16.49 2.78
N ASP A 35 2.31 15.99 1.60
CA ASP A 35 2.16 16.73 0.34
C ASP A 35 0.71 16.80 -0.15
N TYR A 36 -0.03 15.69 -0.08
CA TYR A 36 -1.37 15.57 -0.68
C TYR A 36 -2.52 15.68 0.32
N GLY A 37 -2.26 15.51 1.61
CA GLY A 37 -3.29 15.45 2.63
C GLY A 37 -4.27 14.27 2.47
N PRO A 38 -5.29 14.18 3.34
CA PRO A 38 -6.26 13.09 3.33
C PRO A 38 -7.26 13.17 2.16
N SER A 39 -7.31 14.27 1.42
CA SER A 39 -8.24 14.47 0.31
C SER A 39 -7.94 13.56 -0.90
N ASN A 40 -6.74 12.98 -1.01
CA ASN A 40 -6.30 12.26 -2.21
C ASN A 40 -7.16 11.03 -2.58
N ILE A 41 -7.80 10.41 -1.58
CA ILE A 41 -8.69 9.26 -1.73
C ILE A 41 -10.13 9.58 -1.36
N ALA A 42 -10.38 10.80 -0.85
CA ALA A 42 -11.70 11.22 -0.42
C ALA A 42 -12.67 11.44 -1.59
N MET A 43 -12.18 11.44 -2.84
CA MET A 43 -12.99 11.62 -4.06
C MET A 43 -13.91 12.85 -3.99
N GLY A 44 -13.45 13.93 -3.33
CA GLY A 44 -14.21 15.15 -3.12
C GLY A 44 -15.19 15.13 -1.93
N THR A 45 -15.25 14.05 -1.16
CA THR A 45 -16.09 13.93 0.04
C THR A 45 -15.35 14.31 1.32
N GLN A 46 -16.07 14.43 2.43
CA GLN A 46 -15.48 14.68 3.76
C GLN A 46 -15.19 13.40 4.55
N LEU A 47 -15.46 12.21 3.98
CA LEU A 47 -15.26 10.91 4.66
C LEU A 47 -16.03 10.76 5.99
N ASN A 48 -17.18 11.42 6.08
CA ASN A 48 -17.98 11.47 7.31
C ASN A 48 -19.14 10.47 7.31
N THR A 49 -19.57 10.03 6.11
CA THR A 49 -20.68 9.09 5.97
C THR A 49 -20.21 7.71 5.54
N VAL A 50 -21.04 6.69 5.78
CA VAL A 50 -20.80 5.33 5.28
C VAL A 50 -20.67 5.29 3.76
N ALA A 51 -21.41 6.15 3.05
CA ALA A 51 -21.34 6.29 1.60
C ALA A 51 -19.99 6.85 1.15
N ASP A 52 -19.46 7.86 1.83
CA ASP A 52 -18.14 8.44 1.55
C ASP A 52 -17.03 7.41 1.76
N LEU A 53 -17.07 6.67 2.86
CA LEU A 53 -16.10 5.59 3.14
C LEU A 53 -16.14 4.51 2.05
N ARG A 54 -17.33 4.14 1.58
CA ARG A 54 -17.49 3.20 0.47
C ARG A 54 -16.91 3.76 -0.82
N LEU A 55 -17.14 5.04 -1.13
CA LEU A 55 -16.61 5.68 -2.33
C LEU A 55 -15.08 5.74 -2.31
N SER A 56 -14.46 6.06 -1.17
CA SER A 56 -13.01 6.02 -1.02
C SER A 56 -12.42 4.63 -1.18
N LYS A 57 -13.09 3.60 -0.65
CA LYS A 57 -12.68 2.21 -0.88
C LYS A 57 -12.76 1.84 -2.37
N VAL A 58 -13.80 2.26 -3.09
CA VAL A 58 -13.89 2.08 -4.55
C VAL A 58 -12.72 2.78 -5.25
N GLY A 59 -12.40 4.02 -4.87
CA GLY A 59 -11.27 4.76 -5.43
C GLY A 59 -9.90 4.10 -5.15
N LEU A 60 -9.74 3.43 -4.01
CA LEU A 60 -8.55 2.62 -3.71
C LEU A 60 -8.50 1.36 -4.58
N ILE A 61 -9.63 0.66 -4.75
CA ILE A 61 -9.72 -0.55 -5.59
C ILE A 61 -9.34 -0.24 -7.04
N VAL A 62 -9.84 0.86 -7.60
CA VAL A 62 -9.50 1.28 -8.97
C VAL A 62 -7.97 1.50 -9.10
N ARG A 63 -7.37 2.23 -8.16
CA ARG A 63 -5.92 2.48 -8.14
C ARG A 63 -5.10 1.19 -7.99
N MET A 64 -5.55 0.28 -7.14
CA MET A 64 -4.90 -1.04 -7.01
C MET A 64 -5.00 -1.81 -8.32
N ASN A 65 -6.16 -1.82 -8.98
CA ASN A 65 -6.33 -2.49 -10.26
C ASN A 65 -5.38 -1.92 -11.33
N ASP A 66 -5.21 -0.60 -11.42
CA ASP A 66 -4.25 0.02 -12.35
C ASP A 66 -2.81 -0.48 -12.11
N LYS A 67 -2.41 -0.63 -10.84
CA LYS A 67 -1.10 -1.18 -10.47
C LYS A 67 -0.97 -2.66 -10.81
N VAL A 68 -2.04 -3.44 -10.63
CA VAL A 68 -2.07 -4.85 -11.04
C VAL A 68 -1.96 -4.98 -12.56
N GLN A 69 -2.69 -4.17 -13.34
CA GLN A 69 -2.56 -4.18 -14.80
C GLN A 69 -1.15 -3.79 -15.25
N ARG A 70 -0.51 -2.83 -14.57
CA ARG A 70 0.90 -2.50 -14.80
C ARG A 70 1.82 -3.69 -14.53
N LEU A 71 1.65 -4.40 -13.41
CA LEU A 71 2.42 -5.60 -13.09
C LEU A 71 2.26 -6.70 -14.14
N ILE A 72 1.04 -6.95 -14.60
CA ILE A 72 0.77 -7.91 -15.70
C ILE A 72 1.58 -7.53 -16.95
N ASN A 73 1.58 -6.25 -17.33
CA ASN A 73 2.29 -5.80 -18.52
C ASN A 73 3.82 -5.87 -18.36
N LEU A 74 4.36 -5.58 -17.17
CA LEU A 74 5.82 -5.58 -16.96
C LEU A 74 6.36 -7.00 -16.76
N VAL A 75 5.73 -7.77 -15.86
CA VAL A 75 6.25 -9.07 -15.43
C VAL A 75 5.88 -10.17 -16.42
N ILE A 76 4.63 -10.21 -16.88
CA ILE A 76 4.14 -11.32 -17.71
C ILE A 76 4.48 -11.10 -19.19
N LYS A 77 4.31 -9.88 -19.69
CA LYS A 77 4.43 -9.62 -21.13
C LYS A 77 5.82 -9.21 -21.60
N ASN A 78 6.63 -8.58 -20.74
CA ASN A 78 7.81 -7.85 -21.21
C ASN A 78 9.14 -8.18 -20.51
N ASN A 79 9.17 -9.14 -19.56
CA ASN A 79 10.27 -9.91 -18.94
C ASN A 79 11.75 -9.43 -19.06
N ARG A 80 12.02 -8.12 -19.14
CA ARG A 80 13.36 -7.52 -19.28
C ARG A 80 13.79 -6.89 -17.96
N GLU A 81 15.07 -7.01 -17.61
CA GLU A 81 15.65 -6.54 -16.35
C GLU A 81 15.36 -5.06 -16.04
N ALA A 82 15.32 -4.18 -17.06
CA ALA A 82 14.98 -2.76 -16.92
C ALA A 82 13.55 -2.49 -16.40
N GLN A 83 12.70 -3.51 -16.31
CA GLN A 83 11.32 -3.41 -15.83
C GLN A 83 11.13 -3.79 -14.36
N ASN A 84 12.17 -4.30 -13.71
CA ASN A 84 12.10 -4.76 -12.32
C ASN A 84 11.87 -3.62 -11.32
N GLU A 85 12.50 -2.46 -11.52
CA GLU A 85 12.27 -1.28 -10.67
C GLU A 85 10.82 -0.73 -10.83
N PRO A 86 10.32 -0.54 -12.07
CA PRO A 86 8.91 -0.21 -12.29
C PRO A 86 7.89 -1.20 -11.71
N ALA A 87 8.26 -2.49 -11.59
CA ALA A 87 7.42 -3.53 -11.00
C ALA A 87 7.47 -3.52 -9.48
N ILE A 88 8.66 -3.38 -8.86
CA ILE A 88 8.76 -3.33 -7.39
C ILE A 88 8.02 -2.12 -6.83
N ASP A 89 8.04 -0.99 -7.53
CA ASP A 89 7.28 0.19 -7.12
C ASP A 89 5.77 -0.04 -7.16
N ALA A 90 5.26 -0.80 -8.13
CA ALA A 90 3.86 -1.19 -8.16
C ALA A 90 3.49 -2.10 -6.97
N PHE A 91 4.37 -3.03 -6.57
CA PHE A 91 4.16 -3.83 -5.35
C PHE A 91 4.18 -2.98 -4.07
N LYS A 92 5.09 -2.01 -3.96
CA LYS A 92 5.13 -1.06 -2.83
C LYS A 92 3.84 -0.26 -2.74
N ASP A 93 3.35 0.27 -3.86
CA ASP A 93 2.09 1.01 -3.91
C ASP A 93 0.91 0.14 -3.45
N LEU A 94 0.82 -1.11 -3.94
CA LEU A 94 -0.23 -2.05 -3.51
C LEU A 94 -0.19 -2.33 -2.01
N SER A 95 1.00 -2.54 -1.44
CA SER A 95 1.20 -2.73 0.00
C SER A 95 0.66 -1.54 0.81
N VAL A 96 1.05 -0.32 0.44
CA VAL A 96 0.61 0.90 1.13
C VAL A 96 -0.89 1.14 0.95
N TYR A 97 -1.45 0.93 -0.25
CA TYR A 97 -2.88 1.08 -0.48
C TYR A 97 -3.71 0.10 0.36
N GLY A 98 -3.22 -1.12 0.59
CA GLY A 98 -3.87 -2.09 1.48
C GLY A 98 -3.94 -1.63 2.93
N ILE A 99 -2.89 -0.96 3.42
CA ILE A 99 -2.88 -0.37 4.77
C ILE A 99 -3.84 0.83 4.83
N ILE A 100 -3.82 1.70 3.82
CA ILE A 100 -4.73 2.85 3.73
C ILE A 100 -6.19 2.38 3.76
N ALA A 101 -6.53 1.33 3.03
CA ALA A 101 -7.89 0.76 3.03
C ALA A 101 -8.35 0.32 4.42
N GLN A 102 -7.44 -0.28 5.22
CA GLN A 102 -7.73 -0.66 6.61
C GLN A 102 -7.92 0.57 7.51
N ILE A 103 -7.10 1.61 7.35
CA ILE A 103 -7.24 2.88 8.10
C ILE A 103 -8.58 3.56 7.81
N VAL A 104 -9.02 3.55 6.54
CA VAL A 104 -10.34 4.04 6.12
C VAL A 104 -11.45 3.18 6.73
N ASP A 105 -11.30 1.86 6.72
CA ASP A 105 -12.29 0.92 7.27
C ASP A 105 -12.56 1.16 8.76
N ILE A 106 -11.51 1.39 9.54
CA ILE A 106 -11.63 1.72 10.98
C ILE A 106 -11.96 3.21 11.23
N GLY A 107 -12.22 4.00 10.19
CA GLY A 107 -12.65 5.39 10.29
C GLY A 107 -11.59 6.34 10.88
N LYS A 108 -10.30 6.04 10.69
CA LYS A 108 -9.16 6.83 11.22
C LYS A 108 -8.44 7.67 10.16
N TRP A 109 -8.84 7.60 8.91
CA TRP A 109 -8.21 8.37 7.84
C TRP A 109 -8.40 9.88 8.04
N GLY A 110 -7.30 10.63 8.05
CA GLY A 110 -7.31 12.09 8.17
C GLY A 110 -7.70 12.65 9.55
N LYS A 111 -7.65 11.83 10.61
CA LYS A 111 -7.96 12.20 12.00
C LYS A 111 -6.73 12.22 12.90
#